data_AF-A0A7L1N647-F1
#
_entry.id   AF-A0A7L1N647-F1
#
_cell.length_a   1.000
_cell.length_b   1.000
_cell.length_c   1.000
_cell.angle_alpha   90.00
_cell.angle_beta   90.00
_cell.angle_gamma   90.00
#
_symmetry.space_group_name_H-M   'P 1'
#
loop_
_entity.id
_entity.type
_entity.pdbx_description
1 polymer ?
#
loop_
_entity_poly.entity_id
_entity_poly.type
_entity_poly.pdbx_seq_one_letter_code
_entity_poly.pdbx_strand_id
1 'polypeptide(L)'
;QASNPGQFESDSDVLWQRAQLPDTVFHHGRVGINTDRPDEALVVHGNVKVMGSLMHPSDARVKEDIQEVDTTEQLKRISRMRLVHYNYKPEFAATVGI
;
A
#
# COMPACT_ATOMS: atom_id res chain seq x y z
N GLN A 1 -9.63 52.94 6.40
CA GLN A 1 -9.30 51.64 7.02
C GLN A 1 -10.30 50.64 6.50
N ALA A 2 -9.86 49.63 5.77
CA ALA A 2 -10.71 48.51 5.39
C ALA A 2 -10.30 47.33 6.26
N SER A 3 -11.18 46.95 7.20
CA SER A 3 -11.03 45.78 8.05
C SER A 3 -11.36 44.56 7.22
N ASN A 4 -10.42 43.63 7.06
CA ASN A 4 -10.59 42.38 6.31
C ASN A 4 -11.50 41.43 7.11
N PRO A 5 -12.79 41.26 6.75
CA PRO A 5 -13.74 40.47 7.52
C PRO A 5 -13.80 39.09 6.86
N GLY A 6 -12.91 38.21 7.28
CA GLY A 6 -12.79 36.90 6.67
C GLY A 6 -11.59 36.15 7.22
N GLN A 7 -11.52 36.01 8.54
CA GLN A 7 -10.88 34.84 9.11
C GLN A 7 -11.74 33.65 8.67
N PHE A 8 -11.48 33.15 7.47
CA PHE A 8 -11.93 31.82 7.10
C PHE A 8 -11.25 30.91 8.09
N GLU A 9 -12.01 30.39 9.06
CA GLU A 9 -11.67 29.12 9.65
C GLU A 9 -11.50 28.19 8.46
N SER A 10 -10.24 27.92 8.12
CA SER A 10 -9.95 26.85 7.21
C SER A 10 -10.30 25.63 8.04
N ASP A 11 -11.57 25.21 7.99
CA ASP A 11 -11.93 23.81 8.11
C ASP A 11 -10.94 23.13 7.19
N SER A 12 -9.85 22.65 7.78
CA SER A 12 -8.73 22.06 7.07
C SER A 12 -9.21 20.68 6.66
N ASP A 13 -10.18 20.66 5.75
CA ASP A 13 -10.49 19.54 4.90
C ASP A 13 -9.15 19.19 4.28
N VAL A 14 -8.59 18.07 4.72
CA VAL A 14 -7.31 17.58 4.25
C VAL A 14 -7.52 17.11 2.81
N LEU A 15 -7.53 18.08 1.90
CA LEU A 15 -7.74 17.88 0.48
C LEU A 15 -6.41 17.51 -0.16
N TRP A 16 -6.47 16.72 -1.22
CA TRP A 16 -5.30 16.45 -2.06
C TRP A 16 -4.79 17.77 -2.65
N GLN A 17 -3.51 18.05 -2.44
CA GLN A 17 -2.86 19.28 -2.89
C GLN A 17 -1.87 18.98 -4.01
N ARG A 18 -1.66 19.94 -4.92
CA ARG A 18 -0.62 19.85 -5.93
C ARG A 18 0.76 19.88 -5.25
N ALA A 19 1.63 18.93 -5.56
CA ALA A 19 3.00 18.92 -5.04
C ALA A 19 3.94 19.79 -5.90
N GLN A 20 5.16 20.01 -5.40
CA GLN A 20 6.17 20.84 -6.08
C GLN A 20 6.66 20.23 -7.40
N LEU A 21 6.54 18.90 -7.56
CA LEU A 21 6.92 18.21 -8.79
C LEU A 21 5.78 18.30 -9.83
N PRO A 22 6.10 18.43 -11.13
CA PRO A 22 5.09 18.39 -12.19
C PRO A 22 4.23 17.12 -12.12
N ASP A 23 2.94 17.28 -12.40
CA ASP A 23 1.95 16.19 -12.45
C ASP A 23 1.85 15.33 -11.17
N THR A 24 2.18 15.92 -10.02
CA THR A 24 2.07 15.26 -8.71
C THR A 24 1.01 15.91 -7.83
N VAL A 25 0.32 15.07 -7.05
CA VAL A 25 -0.54 15.46 -5.94
C VAL A 25 -0.12 14.72 -4.69
N PHE A 26 -0.28 15.34 -3.52
CA PHE A 26 0.03 14.73 -2.24
C PHE A 26 -1.10 14.99 -1.23
N HIS A 27 -1.19 14.12 -0.23
CA HIS A 27 -2.08 14.25 0.91
C HIS A 27 -1.24 14.07 2.17
N HIS A 28 -1.43 14.95 3.15
CA HIS A 28 -0.73 14.86 4.44
C HIS A 28 -1.63 14.17 5.48
N GLY A 29 -1.21 13.03 6.01
CA GLY A 29 -2.01 12.23 6.95
C GLY A 29 -2.33 10.84 6.40
N ARG A 30 -3.26 10.14 7.05
CA ARG A 30 -3.66 8.77 6.68
C ARG A 30 -4.75 8.77 5.63
N VAL A 31 -4.68 7.85 4.66
CA VAL A 31 -5.67 7.65 3.61
C VAL A 31 -6.33 6.29 3.78
N GLY A 32 -7.65 6.28 4.01
CA GLY A 32 -8.45 5.06 4.01
C GLY A 32 -9.22 4.90 2.69
N ILE A 33 -9.10 3.76 2.04
CA ILE A 33 -9.92 3.36 0.89
C ILE A 33 -10.88 2.27 1.38
N ASN A 34 -12.20 2.55 1.32
CA ASN A 34 -13.27 1.70 1.87
C ASN A 34 -13.15 1.45 3.39
N THR A 35 -12.48 2.33 4.13
CA THR A 35 -12.36 2.29 5.58
C THR A 35 -12.30 3.71 6.15
N ASP A 36 -12.91 3.91 7.31
CA ASP A 36 -12.92 5.18 8.06
C ASP A 36 -11.87 5.20 9.18
N ARG A 37 -11.18 4.07 9.42
CA ARG A 37 -10.23 3.88 10.51
C ARG A 37 -8.89 3.32 10.01
N PRO A 38 -8.12 4.08 9.20
CA PRO A 38 -6.78 3.67 8.81
C PRO A 38 -5.82 3.72 10.02
N ASP A 39 -5.15 2.61 10.29
CA ASP A 39 -4.08 2.49 11.28
C ASP A 39 -2.71 2.88 10.69
N GLU A 40 -2.52 2.66 9.39
CA GLU A 40 -1.33 3.02 8.62
C GLU A 40 -1.54 4.24 7.70
N ALA A 41 -0.47 4.73 7.07
CA ALA A 41 -0.52 5.88 6.15
C ALA A 41 -1.46 5.66 4.94
N LEU A 42 -1.58 4.42 4.46
CA LEU A 42 -2.54 4.02 3.44
C LEU A 42 -3.13 2.65 3.81
N VAL A 43 -4.45 2.58 3.95
CA VAL A 43 -5.17 1.33 4.21
C VAL A 43 -6.24 1.14 3.14
N VAL A 44 -6.28 -0.04 2.53
CA VAL A 44 -7.25 -0.39 1.49
C VAL A 44 -8.03 -1.63 1.92
N HIS A 45 -9.32 -1.46 2.19
CA HIS A 45 -10.25 -2.58 2.32
C HIS A 45 -10.77 -2.97 0.93
N GLY A 46 -9.94 -3.68 0.17
CA GLY A 46 -10.22 -4.08 -1.20
C GLY A 46 -8.97 -4.51 -1.96
N ASN A 47 -9.07 -4.62 -3.28
CA ASN A 47 -7.96 -4.98 -4.14
C ASN A 47 -7.19 -3.74 -4.60
N VAL A 48 -5.86 -3.87 -4.71
CA VAL A 48 -4.99 -2.84 -5.30
C VAL A 48 -4.38 -3.42 -6.58
N LYS A 49 -4.54 -2.72 -7.71
CA LYS A 49 -3.83 -3.02 -8.96
C LYS A 49 -2.60 -2.12 -9.04
N VAL A 50 -1.42 -2.70 -8.86
CA VAL A 50 -0.14 -1.98 -8.92
C VAL A 50 0.59 -2.39 -10.20
N MET A 51 1.12 -1.40 -10.92
CA MET A 51 2.05 -1.61 -12.04
C MET A 51 3.42 -1.07 -11.63
N GLY A 52 4.49 -1.81 -11.91
CA GLY A 52 5.85 -1.46 -11.50
C GLY A 52 6.32 -2.25 -10.26
N SER A 53 7.11 -1.60 -9.39
CA SER A 53 7.71 -2.25 -8.22
C SER A 53 7.18 -1.66 -6.92
N LEU A 54 6.85 -2.54 -5.97
CA LEU A 54 6.60 -2.17 -4.58
C LEU A 54 7.93 -2.27 -3.81
N MET A 55 8.41 -1.14 -3.30
CA MET A 55 9.64 -1.12 -2.51
C MET A 55 9.37 -1.66 -1.10
N HIS A 56 10.03 -2.76 -0.76
CA HIS A 56 10.05 -3.30 0.60
C HIS A 56 11.48 -3.24 1.13
N PRO A 57 11.86 -2.19 1.88
CA PRO A 57 13.22 -2.04 2.36
C PRO A 57 13.58 -3.22 3.28
N SER A 58 14.68 -3.87 2.96
CA SER A 58 15.27 -4.93 3.78
C SER A 58 16.64 -4.46 4.24
N ASP A 59 16.68 -3.75 5.37
CA ASP A 59 17.91 -3.22 5.95
C ASP A 59 18.26 -3.99 7.23
N ALA A 60 19.49 -4.49 7.34
CA ALA A 60 19.93 -5.24 8.51
C ALA A 60 19.98 -4.35 9.77
N ARG A 61 20.14 -3.03 9.62
CA ARG A 61 20.19 -2.08 10.75
C ARG A 61 18.86 -1.92 11.48
N VAL A 62 17.75 -2.31 10.83
CA VAL A 62 16.39 -2.27 11.40
C VAL A 62 15.84 -3.66 11.68
N LYS A 63 16.68 -4.70 11.60
CA LYS A 63 16.32 -6.09 11.84
C LYS A 63 17.10 -6.63 13.03
N GLU A 64 16.45 -7.43 13.85
CA GLU A 64 17.04 -8.14 14.98
C GLU A 64 16.98 -9.66 14.76
N ASP A 65 17.71 -10.42 15.57
CA ASP A 65 17.72 -11.90 15.58
C ASP A 65 17.93 -12.57 14.21
N ILE A 66 18.80 -11.98 13.38
CA ILE A 66 19.19 -12.58 12.10
C ILE A 66 20.08 -13.80 12.40
N GLN A 67 19.53 -15.00 12.22
CA GLN A 67 20.21 -16.27 12.46
C GLN A 67 20.15 -17.14 11.20
N GLU A 68 21.21 -17.92 10.99
CA GLU A 68 21.18 -18.98 9.98
C GLU A 68 20.21 -20.09 10.42
N VAL A 69 19.55 -20.71 9.44
CA VAL A 69 18.61 -21.80 9.68
C VAL A 69 19.07 -23.06 8.96
N ASP A 70 18.78 -24.24 9.52
CA ASP A 70 19.16 -25.53 8.91
C ASP A 70 18.47 -25.69 7.55
N THR A 71 19.28 -25.68 6.49
CA THR A 71 18.85 -25.80 5.11
C THR A 71 18.17 -27.14 4.82
N THR A 72 18.56 -28.22 5.51
CA THR A 72 17.95 -29.55 5.37
C THR A 72 16.52 -29.54 5.89
N GLU A 73 16.29 -28.88 7.02
CA GLU A 73 14.95 -28.74 7.59
C GLU A 73 14.08 -27.81 6.74
N GLN A 74 14.61 -26.67 6.29
CA GLN A 74 13.84 -25.75 5.44
C GLN A 74 13.46 -26.38 4.10
N LEU A 75 14.35 -27.17 3.48
CA LEU A 75 14.02 -27.88 2.25
C LEU A 75 12.92 -28.93 2.47
N LYS A 76 12.93 -29.64 3.60
CA LYS A 76 11.83 -30.56 3.99
C LYS A 76 10.51 -29.82 4.18
N ARG A 77 10.52 -28.58 4.65
CA ARG A 77 9.30 -27.75 4.78
C ARG A 77 8.78 -27.33 3.41
N ILE A 78 9.67 -26.85 2.54
CA ILE A 78 9.34 -26.44 1.16
C ILE A 78 8.81 -27.63 0.35
N SER A 79 9.41 -28.82 0.48
CA SER A 79 8.98 -30.01 -0.29
C SER A 79 7.60 -30.53 0.10
N ARG A 80 7.07 -30.14 1.26
CA ARG A 80 5.70 -30.45 1.70
C ARG A 80 4.67 -29.46 1.17
N MET A 81 5.09 -28.35 0.55
CA MET A 81 4.17 -27.39 -0.05
C MET A 81 3.52 -28.00 -1.29
N ARG A 82 2.19 -27.86 -1.41
CA ARG A 82 1.47 -28.27 -2.62
C ARG A 82 1.62 -27.19 -3.69
N LEU A 83 2.53 -27.41 -4.62
CA LEU A 83 2.67 -26.57 -5.81
C LEU A 83 1.59 -26.95 -6.83
N VAL A 84 0.87 -25.95 -7.34
CA VAL A 84 -0.17 -26.15 -8.35
C VAL A 84 0.02 -25.15 -9.49
N HIS A 85 -0.22 -25.61 -10.71
CA HIS A 85 -0.44 -24.75 -11.86
C HIS A 85 -1.95 -24.59 -12.04
N TYR A 86 -2.42 -23.38 -12.32
CA TYR A 86 -3.84 -23.12 -12.53
C TYR A 86 -4.05 -22.16 -13.69
N ASN A 87 -5.20 -22.27 -14.32
CA ASN A 87 -5.75 -21.27 -15.24
C ASN A 87 -7.00 -20.66 -14.60
N TYR A 88 -7.19 -19.36 -14.78
CA TYR A 88 -8.45 -18.73 -14.38
C TYR A 88 -9.60 -19.29 -15.20
N LYS A 89 -10.79 -19.38 -14.59
CA LYS A 89 -11.98 -19.69 -15.34
C LYS A 89 -12.28 -18.56 -16.34
N PRO A 90 -12.69 -18.85 -17.59
CA PRO A 90 -12.89 -17.83 -18.61
C PRO A 90 -13.82 -16.69 -18.18
N GLU A 91 -14.90 -17.01 -17.47
CA GLU A 91 -15.88 -16.04 -16.98
C GLU A 91 -15.30 -15.04 -15.97
N PHE A 92 -14.34 -15.50 -15.15
CA PHE A 92 -13.68 -14.65 -14.17
C PHE A 92 -12.63 -13.76 -14.84
N ALA A 93 -11.78 -14.35 -15.69
CA ALA A 93 -10.73 -13.67 -16.45
C ALA A 93 -11.27 -12.44 -17.21
N ALA A 94 -12.41 -12.61 -17.89
CA ALA A 94 -13.10 -11.55 -18.61
C ALA A 94 -13.55 -10.37 -17.73
N THR A 95 -13.91 -10.61 -16.46
CA THR A 95 -14.43 -9.58 -15.55
C THR A 95 -13.32 -8.71 -14.95
N VAL A 96 -12.15 -9.29 -14.70
CA VAL A 96 -11.02 -8.60 -14.04
C VAL A 96 -9.91 -8.15 -15.00
N GLY A 97 -10.06 -8.41 -16.30
CA GLY A 97 -9.14 -7.95 -17.34
C GLY A 97 -7.76 -8.60 -17.25
N ILE A 98 -7.74 -9.91 -17.00
CA ILE A 98 -6.56 -10.79 -17.02
C ILE A 98 -6.82 -12.01 -17.89
#